data_AF-A0A9D1QVC4-F1
#
_entry.id   AF-A0A9D1QVC4-F1
#
_cell.length_a   1.000
_cell.length_b   1.000
_cell.length_c   1.000
_cell.angle_alpha   90.00
_cell.angle_beta   90.00
_cell.angle_gamma   90.00
#
_symmetry.space_group_name_H-M   'P 1'
#
loop_
_entity.id
_entity.type
_entity.pdbx_description
1 polymer ?
#
loop_
_entity_poly.entity_id
_entity_poly.type
_entity_poly.pdbx_seq_one_letter_code
_entity_poly.pdbx_strand_id
1 'polypeptide(L)' 'MPDNISRIVNGGTCTGCGACSVCDHISFKKNRHGFYTPAVDGQCTGCGRCVTACIYDPLREEAADDGNGA' A
#
# COMPACT_ATOMS: atom_id res chain seq x y z
N MET A 1 -3.95 -5.87 -13.92
CA MET A 1 -4.38 -6.36 -12.59
C MET A 1 -4.75 -5.14 -11.76
N PRO A 2 -5.79 -5.18 -10.92
CA PRO A 2 -6.13 -4.05 -10.06
C PRO A 2 -4.97 -3.79 -9.09
N ASP A 3 -4.45 -2.56 -9.09
CA ASP A 3 -3.32 -2.16 -8.26
C ASP A 3 -3.81 -1.44 -6.99
N ASN A 4 -3.58 -2.06 -5.83
CA ASN A 4 -4.00 -1.54 -4.54
C ASN A 4 -3.09 -2.05 -3.40
N ILE A 5 -3.32 -1.53 -2.20
CA ILE A 5 -2.48 -1.77 -1.01
C ILE A 5 -2.40 -3.26 -0.59
N SER A 6 -3.33 -4.12 -1.04
CA SER A 6 -3.32 -5.54 -0.66
C SER A 6 -2.02 -6.24 -1.06
N ARG A 7 -1.33 -5.80 -2.11
CA ARG A 7 -0.02 -6.37 -2.49
C ARG A 7 1.04 -6.18 -1.39
N ILE A 8 1.07 -5.02 -0.73
CA ILE A 8 2.01 -4.68 0.34
C ILE A 8 1.62 -5.40 1.63
N VAL A 9 0.31 -5.51 1.91
CA VAL A 9 -0.21 -6.31 3.04
C VAL A 9 0.18 -7.78 2.89
N ASN A 10 -0.06 -8.36 1.71
CA ASN A 10 0.24 -9.76 1.42
C ASN A 10 1.75 -10.03 1.37
N GLY A 11 2.56 -9.04 0.99
CA GLY A 11 4.02 -9.09 1.05
C GLY A 11 4.61 -9.05 2.46
N GLY A 12 3.79 -8.81 3.49
CA GLY A 12 4.23 -8.82 4.89
C GLY A 12 5.04 -7.60 5.34
N THR A 13 5.21 -6.59 4.47
CA THR A 13 5.92 -5.34 4.79
C THR A 13 4.99 -4.27 5.38
N CYS A 14 3.67 -4.49 5.36
CA CYS A 14 2.71 -3.57 5.94
C CYS A 14 2.82 -3.50 7.47
N THR A 15 3.15 -2.32 7.98
CA THR A 15 3.24 -2.04 9.43
C THR A 15 1.97 -1.42 10.02
N GLY A 16 0.96 -1.15 9.20
CA GLY A 16 -0.29 -0.51 9.63
C GLY A 16 -0.19 1.01 9.86
N CYS A 17 0.80 1.70 9.26
CA CYS A 17 1.07 3.12 9.49
C CYS A 17 -0.02 4.12 9.06
N GLY A 18 -1.03 3.69 8.29
CA GLY A 18 -2.14 4.56 7.88
C GLY A 18 -1.91 5.40 6.62
N ALA A 19 -0.74 5.36 5.98
CA ALA A 19 -0.45 6.19 4.79
C ALA A 19 -1.42 5.95 3.62
N CYS A 20 -1.95 4.74 3.48
CA CYS A 20 -2.94 4.39 2.46
C CYS A 20 -4.36 4.93 2.72
N SER A 21 -4.60 5.66 3.82
CA SER A 21 -5.92 6.25 4.15
C SER A 21 -6.37 7.36 3.21
N VAL A 22 -5.58 7.67 2.17
CA VAL A 22 -5.94 8.55 1.05
C VAL A 22 -7.05 7.98 0.15
N CYS A 23 -7.46 6.73 0.37
CA CYS A 23 -8.45 6.03 -0.42
C CYS A 23 -9.68 5.68 0.43
N ASP A 24 -10.85 6.16 0.00
CA ASP A 24 -12.12 5.94 0.70
C ASP A 24 -12.56 4.47 0.73
N HIS A 25 -12.00 3.64 -0.15
CA HIS A 25 -12.25 2.19 -0.23
C HIS A 25 -11.35 1.36 0.70
N ILE A 26 -10.63 2.02 1.62
CA ILE A 26 -9.77 1.38 2.61
C ILE A 26 -10.32 1.64 4.02
N SER A 27 -10.51 0.55 4.77
CA SER A 27 -10.81 0.58 6.21
C SER A 27 -9.72 -0.15 6.98
N PHE A 28 -9.51 0.17 8.25
CA PHE A 28 -8.54 -0.54 9.10
C PHE A 28 -9.25 -1.54 10.00
N LYS A 29 -8.78 -2.79 9.98
CA LYS A 29 -9.31 -3.88 10.81
C LYS A 29 -8.16 -4.61 11.49
N LYS A 30 -8.42 -5.15 12.69
CA LYS A 30 -7.45 -6.00 13.38
C LYS A 30 -7.30 -7.31 12.63
N ASN A 31 -6.06 -7.69 12.34
CA ASN A 31 -5.73 -9.02 11.85
C ASN A 31 -5.73 -10.05 12.99
N ARG A 32 -5.46 -11.33 12.68
CA ARG A 32 -5.42 -12.44 13.64
C ARG A 32 -4.41 -12.25 14.80
N HIS A 33 -3.43 -11.37 14.61
CA HIS A 33 -2.39 -11.07 15.59
C HIS A 33 -2.69 -9.79 16.40
N GLY A 34 -3.85 -9.15 16.17
CA GLY A 34 -4.28 -7.95 16.88
C GLY A 34 -3.76 -6.63 16.28
N PHE A 35 -2.96 -6.66 15.22
CA PHE A 35 -2.47 -5.45 14.56
C PHE A 35 -3.50 -4.89 13.58
N TYR A 36 -3.62 -3.56 13.51
CA TYR A 36 -4.44 -2.91 12.49
C TYR A 36 -3.78 -3.03 11.12
N THR A 37 -4.53 -3.57 10.17
CA THR A 37 -4.13 -3.70 8.77
C THR A 37 -5.21 -3.14 7.85
N PRO A 38 -4.85 -2.51 6.72
CA PRO A 38 -5.83 -1.99 5.78
C PRO A 38 -6.57 -3.14 5.09
N ALA A 39 -7.87 -2.97 4.91
CA ALA A 39 -8.79 -3.85 4.21
C ALA A 39 -9.47 -3.06 3.09
N VAL A 40 -9.33 -3.56 1.87
CA VAL A 40 -9.89 -2.97 0.64
C VAL A 40 -11.29 -3.52 0.43
N ASP A 41 -12.26 -2.64 0.15
CA ASP A 41 -13.64 -3.05 -0.17
C ASP A 41 -13.80 -3.49 -1.65
N GLY A 42 -14.99 -4.00 -1.98
CA GLY A 42 -15.31 -4.47 -3.35
C GLY A 42 -15.54 -3.37 -4.38
N GLN A 43 -15.56 -2.09 -3.97
CA GLN A 43 -15.74 -0.93 -4.85
C GLN A 43 -14.40 -0.37 -5.35
N CYS A 44 -13.27 -0.92 -4.88
CA CYS A 44 -11.95 -0.54 -5.35
C CYS A 44 -11.78 -0.74 -6.86
N THR A 45 -11.42 0.34 -7.56
CA THR A 45 -11.17 0.33 -9.02
C THR A 45 -9.73 -0.04 -9.39
N GLY A 46 -8.86 -0.25 -8.40
CA GLY A 46 -7.43 -0.54 -8.64
C GLY A 46 -6.64 0.65 -9.18
N CYS A 47 -6.98 1.87 -8.75
CA CYS A 47 -6.37 3.12 -9.25
C CYS A 47 -4.94 3.40 -8.78
N GLY A 48 -4.35 2.55 -7.92
CA GLY A 48 -2.96 2.69 -7.45
C GLY A 48 -2.66 3.82 -6.44
N ARG A 49 -3.57 4.78 -6.19
CA ARG A 49 -3.29 5.93 -5.31
C ARG A 49 -2.80 5.53 -3.90
N CYS A 50 -3.39 4.50 -3.32
CA CYS A 50 -3.00 3.98 -2.02
C CYS A 50 -1.61 3.33 -2.02
N VAL A 51 -1.17 2.79 -3.16
CA VAL A 51 0.16 2.20 -3.36
C VAL A 51 1.19 3.32 -3.46
N THR A 52 0.95 4.34 -4.29
CA THR A 52 1.82 5.52 -4.41
C THR A 52 2.04 6.22 -3.06
N ALA A 53 1.00 6.30 -2.23
CA ALA A 53 1.08 6.87 -0.89
C ALA A 53 1.86 5.98 0.11
N CYS A 54 2.03 4.69 -0.18
CA CYS A 54 2.69 3.77 0.72
C CYS A 54 4.21 3.97 0.71
N ILE A 55 4.79 4.27 1.86
CA ILE A 55 6.24 4.45 2.05
C ILE A 55 7.03 3.12 2.01
N TYR A 56 6.33 1.98 2.05
CA TYR A 56 6.90 0.64 1.95
C TYR A 56 6.60 -0.03 0.61
N ASP A 57 6.14 0.74 -0.38
CA ASP A 57 6.00 0.20 -1.74
C ASP A 57 7.39 -0.05 -2.34
N PRO A 58 7.76 -1.30 -2.67
CA PRO A 58 9.09 -1.62 -3.17
C PRO A 58 9.45 -0.86 -4.45
N LEU A 59 8.44 -0.59 -5.29
CA LEU A 59 8.61 0.12 -6.56
C LEU A 59 8.89 1.63 -6.38
N ARG A 60 8.78 2.19 -5.16
CA ARG A 60 9.17 3.59 -4.91
C ARG A 60 10.68 3.79 -4.96
N GLU A 61 11.48 2.79 -4.59
CA GLU A 61 12.94 2.88 -4.61
C GLU A 61 13.48 2.80 -6.04
N GLU A 62 12.84 2.00 -6.90
CA GLU A 62 13.18 1.89 -8.32
C GLU A 62 12.93 3.19 -9.12
N ALA A 63 12.07 4.08 -8.62
CA ALA A 63 11.83 5.40 -9.23
C ALA A 63 12.84 6.49 -8.81
N ALA A 64 13.79 6.18 -7.93
CA ALA A 64 14.78 7.14 -7.43
C ALA A 64 16.20 6.94 -8.01
N ASP A 65 16.43 5.95 -8.88
CA ASP A 65 17.75 5.61 -9.45
C ASP A 65 17.96 6.06 -10.91
N ASP A 66 17.09 6.91 -11.48
CA ASP A 66 17.34 7.54 -12.78
C ASP A 66 18.34 8.73 -12.66
N GLY A 67 19.52 8.48 -12.10
CA GLY A 67 20.50 9.51 -11.76
C GLY A 67 21.96 9.10 -11.92
N ASN A 68 22.43 9.09 -13.18
CA ASN A 68 23.83 9.19 -13.60
C ASN A 68 24.81 9.77 -12.55
N GLY A 69 25.69 8.92 -12.01
CA GLY A 69 26.87 9.30 -11.24
C GLY A 69 28.14 8.87 -11.99
N ALA A 70 28.95 9.86 -12.36
CA ALA A 70 30.18 9.79 -13.16
C ALA A 70 31.30 8.91 -12.57
#